data_AF-A0A2N3DVY4-F1
#
_entry.id   AF-A0A2N3DVY4-F1
#
_cell.length_a   1.000
_cell.length_b   1.000
_cell.length_c   1.000
_cell.angle_alpha   90.00
_cell.angle_beta   90.00
_cell.angle_gamma   90.00
#
_symmetry.space_group_name_H-M   'P 1'
#
loop_
_entity.id
_entity.type
_entity.pdbx_description
1 polymer ?
#
loop_
_entity_poly.entity_id
_entity_poly.type
_entity_poly.pdbx_seq_one_letter_code
_entity_poly.pdbx_strand_id
1 'polypeptide(L)'
;MLRRTRQVPCGGRIELSREGSMFYSASLPILGVYAGINILINLFLAYRVSANRVRSRVTTGTGSDEALYNASRAHIVNAEYTPIALIGLVVLNVLGASIYVMHIVGLALTVGRVLHAIGVSRTGESTPPRLVGTLLTWIALLVAGIGCLWYALV
;
A
#
# COMPACT_ATOMS: atom_id res chain seq x y z
N MET A 1 30.46 54.20 30.53
CA MET A 1 30.42 53.53 29.21
C MET A 1 30.07 52.06 29.41
N LEU A 2 28.77 51.71 29.37
CA LEU A 2 28.29 50.33 29.53
C LEU A 2 28.07 49.72 28.14
N ARG A 3 28.90 48.74 27.76
CA ARG A 3 28.77 47.97 26.52
C ARG A 3 27.70 46.90 26.73
N ARG A 4 26.45 47.21 26.36
CA ARG A 4 25.33 46.26 26.41
C ARG A 4 25.41 45.35 25.18
N THR A 5 25.97 44.16 25.35
CA THR A 5 25.82 43.06 24.40
C THR A 5 24.36 42.61 24.39
N ARG A 6 23.61 42.94 23.33
CA ARG A 6 22.35 42.24 23.04
C ARG A 6 22.69 40.93 22.34
N GLN A 7 22.62 39.82 23.07
CA GLN A 7 22.38 38.51 22.48
C GLN A 7 20.98 38.54 21.83
N VAL A 8 20.92 38.30 20.53
CA VAL A 8 19.68 38.03 19.81
C VAL A 8 19.50 36.51 19.80
N PRO A 9 18.43 35.94 20.37
CA PRO A 9 18.23 34.49 20.33
C PRO A 9 17.75 34.08 18.92
N CYS A 10 18.68 33.62 18.08
CA CYS A 10 18.38 32.92 16.84
C CYS A 10 17.93 31.48 17.16
N GLY A 11 16.66 31.29 17.54
CA GLY A 11 16.14 30.00 18.01
C GLY A 11 14.97 29.39 17.21
N GLY A 12 14.56 29.98 16.08
CA GLY A 12 13.28 29.58 15.44
C GLY A 12 13.34 28.70 14.18
N ARG A 13 14.53 28.44 13.61
CA ARG A 13 14.63 27.79 12.27
C ARG A 13 15.01 26.30 12.30
N ILE A 14 15.57 25.81 13.41
CA ILE A 14 16.10 24.43 13.49
C ILE A 14 15.03 23.44 14.00
N GLU A 15 14.10 23.86 14.85
CA GLU A 15 13.11 22.95 15.44
C GLU A 15 12.07 22.44 14.42
N LEU A 16 11.60 23.30 13.50
CA LEU A 16 10.61 22.91 12.48
C LEU A 16 11.13 21.81 11.54
N SER A 17 12.41 21.88 11.15
CA SER A 17 13.05 20.85 10.32
C SER A 17 13.32 19.57 11.12
N ARG A 18 13.52 19.69 12.44
CA ARG A 18 13.81 18.56 13.32
C ARG A 18 12.56 17.74 13.59
N GLU A 19 11.41 18.39 13.81
CA GLU A 19 10.12 17.70 13.93
C GLU A 19 9.72 17.00 12.64
N GLY A 20 9.79 17.69 11.49
CA GLY A 20 9.57 17.07 10.18
C GLY A 20 10.50 15.88 9.94
N SER A 21 11.80 16.01 10.25
CA SER A 21 12.73 14.90 10.13
C SER A 21 12.44 13.74 11.09
N MET A 22 11.89 14.01 12.27
CA MET A 22 11.54 12.99 13.26
C MET A 22 10.28 12.21 12.82
N PHE A 23 9.27 12.89 12.28
CA PHE A 23 8.08 12.26 11.70
C PHE A 23 8.41 11.38 10.50
N TYR A 24 9.28 11.85 9.59
CA TYR A 24 9.75 11.06 8.46
C TYR A 24 10.58 9.85 8.90
N SER A 25 11.45 10.01 9.89
CA SER A 25 12.28 8.91 10.41
C SER A 25 11.44 7.76 10.99
N ALA A 26 10.30 8.06 11.61
CA ALA A 26 9.40 7.04 12.18
C ALA A 26 8.46 6.41 11.14
N SER A 27 8.07 7.15 10.10
CA SER A 27 7.07 6.73 9.11
C SER A 27 7.66 6.01 7.90
N LEU A 28 8.91 6.31 7.53
CA LEU A 28 9.62 5.63 6.43
C LEU A 28 9.78 4.11 6.63
N PRO A 29 10.16 3.60 7.82
CA PRO A 29 10.22 2.16 8.05
C PRO A 29 8.86 1.49 7.87
N ILE A 30 7.78 2.14 8.32
CA ILE A 30 6.40 1.63 8.21
C ILE A 30 6.01 1.51 6.73
N LEU A 31 6.27 2.56 5.94
CA LEU A 31 6.04 2.56 4.51
C LEU A 31 6.85 1.45 3.82
N GLY A 32 8.11 1.28 4.20
CA GLY A 32 8.99 0.22 3.68
C GLY A 32 8.45 -1.19 3.95
N VAL A 33 7.94 -1.45 5.15
CA VAL A 33 7.33 -2.74 5.51
C VAL A 33 6.12 -3.03 4.63
N TYR A 34 5.18 -2.09 4.51
CA TYR A 34 3.97 -2.30 3.71
C TYR A 34 4.28 -2.40 2.22
N ALA A 35 5.20 -1.59 1.69
CA ALA A 35 5.64 -1.68 0.31
C ALA A 35 6.29 -3.04 0.03
N GLY A 36 7.24 -3.47 0.87
CA GLY A 36 7.95 -4.73 0.72
C GLY A 36 7.02 -5.94 0.73
N ILE A 37 6.10 -6.01 1.70
CA ILE A 37 5.14 -7.13 1.78
C ILE A 37 4.24 -7.16 0.54
N ASN A 38 3.71 -6.02 0.10
CA ASN A 38 2.81 -5.98 -1.07
C ASN A 38 3.54 -6.30 -2.39
N ILE A 39 4.82 -5.93 -2.52
CA ILE A 39 5.67 -6.35 -3.65
C ILE A 39 5.83 -7.87 -3.67
N LEU A 40 6.14 -8.49 -2.51
CA LEU A 40 6.28 -9.94 -2.41
C LEU A 40 4.98 -10.67 -2.74
N ILE A 41 3.84 -10.15 -2.27
CA ILE A 41 2.51 -10.67 -2.63
C ILE A 41 2.30 -10.59 -4.15
N ASN A 42 2.61 -9.44 -4.76
CA ASN A 42 2.45 -9.27 -6.20
C ASN A 42 3.32 -10.25 -7.00
N LEU A 43 4.57 -10.46 -6.56
CA LEU A 43 5.50 -11.41 -7.17
C LEU A 43 5.01 -12.85 -7.04
N PHE A 44 4.49 -13.24 -5.87
CA PHE A 44 3.91 -14.56 -5.66
C PHE A 44 2.71 -14.80 -6.59
N LEU A 45 1.83 -13.81 -6.77
CA LEU A 45 0.70 -13.91 -7.70
C LEU A 45 1.17 -14.02 -9.16
N ALA A 46 2.18 -13.24 -9.55
CA ALA A 46 2.78 -13.33 -10.89
C ALA A 46 3.38 -14.72 -11.15
N TYR A 47 4.09 -15.28 -10.16
CA TYR A 47 4.62 -16.64 -10.23
C TYR A 47 3.52 -17.67 -10.45
N ARG A 48 2.40 -17.58 -9.71
CA ARG A 48 1.26 -18.49 -9.88
C ARG A 48 0.67 -18.44 -11.30
N VAL A 49 0.58 -17.25 -11.91
CA VAL A 49 0.14 -17.12 -13.31
C VAL A 49 1.11 -17.81 -14.26
N SER A 50 2.42 -17.59 -14.07
CA SER A 50 3.45 -18.22 -14.89
C SER A 50 3.44 -19.75 -14.76
N ALA A 51 3.38 -20.27 -13.53
CA ALA A 51 3.31 -21.71 -13.25
C ALA A 51 2.07 -22.35 -13.87
N ASN A 52 0.90 -21.72 -13.76
CA ASN A 52 -0.33 -22.21 -14.38
C ASN A 52 -0.29 -22.13 -15.92
N ARG A 53 0.40 -21.13 -16.49
CA ARG A 53 0.57 -21.00 -17.94
C ARG A 53 1.45 -22.11 -18.51
N VAL A 54 2.52 -22.47 -17.79
CA VAL A 54 3.39 -23.61 -18.15
C VAL A 54 2.61 -24.92 -18.06
N ARG A 55 1.80 -25.10 -17.01
CA ARG A 55 0.94 -26.28 -16.84
C ARG A 55 -0.08 -26.43 -17.98
N SER A 56 -0.81 -25.37 -18.31
CA SER A 56 -1.91 -25.42 -19.27
C SER A 56 -1.46 -25.38 -20.74
N ARG A 57 -0.17 -25.10 -20.99
CA ARG A 57 0.42 -24.91 -22.33
C ARG A 57 -0.32 -23.87 -23.18
N VAL A 58 -1.04 -22.94 -22.55
CA VAL A 58 -1.76 -21.86 -23.22
C VAL A 58 -0.82 -20.67 -23.41
N THR A 59 -0.46 -20.37 -24.65
CA THR A 59 0.43 -19.25 -24.99
C THR A 59 -0.25 -17.88 -24.86
N THR A 60 -1.53 -17.77 -25.21
CA THR A 60 -2.29 -16.49 -25.16
C THR A 60 -3.69 -16.71 -24.60
N GLY A 61 -4.14 -15.78 -23.74
CA GLY A 61 -5.43 -15.90 -23.04
C GLY A 61 -5.41 -16.93 -21.91
N THR A 62 -6.60 -17.43 -21.55
CA THR A 62 -6.83 -18.42 -20.48
C THR A 62 -7.29 -19.78 -21.00
N GLY A 63 -7.65 -19.88 -22.29
CA GLY A 63 -8.26 -21.09 -22.86
C GLY A 63 -9.52 -21.50 -22.08
N SER A 64 -9.69 -22.81 -21.88
CA SER A 64 -10.71 -23.41 -21.01
C SER A 64 -10.20 -23.75 -19.60
N ASP A 65 -8.99 -23.31 -19.22
CA ASP A 65 -8.40 -23.61 -17.92
C ASP A 65 -8.83 -22.58 -16.87
N GLU A 66 -9.75 -23.00 -16.01
CA GLU A 66 -10.31 -22.20 -14.92
C GLU A 66 -9.24 -21.78 -13.88
N ALA A 67 -8.22 -22.61 -13.63
CA ALA A 67 -7.16 -22.28 -12.68
C ALA A 67 -6.24 -21.18 -13.22
N LEU A 68 -5.94 -21.20 -14.52
CA LEU A 68 -5.22 -20.11 -15.19
C LEU A 68 -6.04 -18.82 -15.20
N TYR A 69 -7.35 -18.90 -15.44
CA TYR A 69 -8.27 -17.76 -15.38
C TYR A 69 -8.25 -17.10 -13.99
N ASN A 70 -8.46 -17.88 -12.94
CA ASN A 70 -8.52 -17.38 -11.57
C ASN A 70 -7.19 -16.79 -11.09
N ALA A 71 -6.06 -17.44 -11.41
CA ALA A 71 -4.74 -16.88 -11.10
C ALA A 71 -4.50 -15.56 -11.84
N SER A 72 -4.86 -15.48 -13.12
CA SER A 72 -4.69 -14.26 -13.93
C SER A 72 -5.55 -13.12 -13.39
N ARG A 73 -6.82 -13.38 -13.06
CA ARG A 73 -7.71 -12.37 -12.46
C ARG A 73 -7.17 -11.87 -11.13
N ALA A 74 -6.63 -12.75 -10.30
CA ALA A 74 -6.06 -12.34 -9.03
C ALA A 74 -4.85 -11.44 -9.19
N HIS A 75 -3.95 -11.78 -10.13
CA HIS A 75 -2.77 -10.97 -10.40
C HIS A 75 -3.14 -9.61 -11.00
N ILE A 76 -4.06 -9.55 -11.97
CA ILE A 76 -4.51 -8.29 -12.58
C ILE A 76 -5.14 -7.37 -11.54
N VAL A 77 -6.10 -7.87 -10.75
CA VAL A 77 -6.73 -7.10 -9.66
C VAL A 77 -5.69 -6.64 -8.64
N ASN A 78 -4.64 -7.43 -8.40
CA ASN A 78 -3.54 -7.02 -7.54
C ASN A 78 -2.69 -5.90 -8.17
N ALA A 79 -2.33 -6.05 -9.43
CA ALA A 79 -1.54 -5.09 -10.18
C ALA A 79 -2.27 -3.75 -10.43
N GLU A 80 -3.60 -3.76 -10.44
CA GLU A 80 -4.41 -2.54 -10.57
C GLU A 80 -4.49 -1.77 -9.24
N TYR A 81 -4.94 -2.43 -8.17
CA TYR A 81 -5.27 -1.72 -6.93
C TYR A 81 -4.06 -1.49 -6.01
N THR A 82 -3.11 -2.43 -5.96
CA THR A 82 -2.01 -2.39 -4.98
C THR A 82 -1.03 -1.26 -5.26
N PRO A 83 -0.56 -1.04 -6.50
CA PRO A 83 0.36 0.06 -6.78
C PRO A 83 -0.30 1.42 -6.53
N ILE A 84 -1.58 1.58 -6.88
CA ILE A 84 -2.33 2.81 -6.63
C ILE A 84 -2.41 3.09 -5.12
N ALA A 85 -2.71 2.07 -4.31
CA ALA A 85 -2.77 2.23 -2.86
C ALA A 85 -1.39 2.52 -2.24
N LEU A 86 -0.31 1.90 -2.75
CA LEU A 86 1.05 2.19 -2.30
C LEU A 86 1.49 3.61 -2.66
N ILE A 87 1.14 4.11 -3.85
CA ILE A 87 1.37 5.50 -4.24
C ILE A 87 0.63 6.43 -3.29
N GLY A 88 -0.63 6.14 -2.97
CA GLY A 88 -1.39 6.90 -1.97
C GLY A 88 -0.69 6.93 -0.61
N LEU A 89 -0.12 5.80 -0.16
CA LEU A 89 0.65 5.72 1.08
C LEU A 89 1.91 6.59 1.06
N VAL A 90 2.62 6.63 -0.08
CA VAL A 90 3.79 7.50 -0.29
C VAL A 90 3.38 8.97 -0.23
N VAL A 91 2.28 9.34 -0.90
CA VAL A 91 1.78 10.71 -0.88
C VAL A 91 1.37 11.13 0.53
N LEU A 92 0.64 10.28 1.26
CA LEU A 92 0.29 10.52 2.66
C LEU A 92 1.52 10.72 3.54
N ASN A 93 2.58 9.93 3.31
CA ASN A 93 3.84 10.09 4.00
C ASN A 93 4.47 11.46 3.73
N VAL A 94 4.48 11.89 2.46
CA VAL A 94 5.04 13.18 2.05
C VAL A 94 4.24 14.35 2.65
N LEU A 95 2.92 14.20 2.73
CA LEU A 95 2.02 15.18 3.35
C LEU A 95 2.12 15.21 4.89
N GLY A 96 2.96 14.38 5.51
CA GLY A 96 3.12 14.34 6.96
C GLY A 96 1.93 13.73 7.68
N ALA A 97 1.20 12.81 7.04
CA ALA A 97 0.08 12.13 7.65
C ALA A 97 0.47 11.39 8.93
N SER A 98 -0.44 11.36 9.89
CA SER A 98 -0.21 10.67 11.16
C SER A 98 0.12 9.19 10.97
N ILE A 99 0.99 8.67 11.84
CA ILE A 99 1.40 7.25 11.90
C ILE A 99 0.17 6.32 11.96
N TYR A 100 -0.91 6.73 12.62
CA TYR A 100 -2.15 5.96 12.69
C TYR A 100 -2.81 5.76 11.32
N VAL A 101 -2.86 6.82 10.50
CA VAL A 101 -3.43 6.75 9.14
C VAL A 101 -2.61 5.81 8.27
N MET A 102 -1.27 5.89 8.38
CA MET A 102 -0.34 5.01 7.66
C MET A 102 -0.59 3.53 7.99
N HIS A 103 -0.77 3.20 9.27
CA HIS A 103 -1.10 1.83 9.68
C HIS A 103 -2.48 1.38 9.23
N ILE A 104 -3.50 2.23 9.32
CA ILE A 104 -4.86 1.88 8.88
C ILE A 104 -4.85 1.51 7.40
N VAL A 105 -4.28 2.38 6.54
CA VAL A 105 -4.24 2.14 5.10
C VAL A 105 -3.34 0.94 4.77
N GLY A 106 -2.13 0.89 5.35
CA GLY A 106 -1.15 -0.16 5.08
C GLY A 106 -1.62 -1.54 5.53
N LEU A 107 -2.23 -1.64 6.72
CA LEU A 107 -2.77 -2.89 7.25
C LEU A 107 -4.00 -3.33 6.47
N ALA A 108 -4.96 -2.42 6.21
CA ALA A 108 -6.16 -2.75 5.44
C ALA A 108 -5.82 -3.24 4.02
N LEU A 109 -4.85 -2.59 3.35
CA LEU A 109 -4.35 -3.03 2.06
C LEU A 109 -3.74 -4.43 2.17
N THR A 110 -2.76 -4.61 3.07
CA THR A 110 -2.00 -5.85 3.17
C THR A 110 -2.88 -7.03 3.57
N VAL A 111 -3.73 -6.87 4.59
CA VAL A 111 -4.68 -7.91 5.02
C VAL A 111 -5.69 -8.20 3.91
N GLY A 112 -6.18 -7.18 3.21
CA GLY A 112 -7.12 -7.34 2.11
C GLY A 112 -6.52 -8.18 0.98
N ARG A 113 -5.25 -7.93 0.64
CA ARG A 113 -4.51 -8.67 -0.39
C ARG A 113 -4.21 -10.11 0.02
N VAL A 114 -3.85 -10.34 1.27
CA VAL A 114 -3.64 -11.70 1.81
C VAL A 114 -4.96 -12.49 1.79
N LEU A 115 -6.07 -11.91 2.27
CA LEU A 115 -7.38 -12.55 2.26
C LEU A 115 -7.87 -12.84 0.83
N HIS A 116 -7.66 -11.90 -0.09
CA HIS A 116 -7.98 -12.08 -1.51
C HIS A 116 -7.15 -13.21 -2.13
N ALA A 117 -5.84 -13.26 -1.85
CA ALA A 117 -4.96 -14.33 -2.32
C ALA A 117 -5.36 -15.70 -1.75
N ILE A 118 -5.77 -15.77 -0.48
CA ILE A 118 -6.31 -17.00 0.14
C ILE A 118 -7.63 -17.41 -0.52
N GLY A 119 -8.53 -16.46 -0.75
CA GLY A 119 -9.83 -16.69 -1.40
C GLY A 119 -9.70 -17.29 -2.80
N VAL A 120 -8.71 -16.83 -3.56
CA VAL A 120 -8.38 -17.34 -4.91
C VAL A 120 -7.67 -18.70 -4.85
N SER A 121 -6.97 -19.01 -3.76
CA SER A 121 -6.24 -20.27 -3.62
C SER A 121 -7.11 -21.45 -3.22
N ARG A 122 -8.29 -21.21 -2.64
CA ARG A 122 -9.15 -22.27 -2.10
C ARG A 122 -10.10 -22.90 -3.11
N THR A 123 -10.74 -22.16 -4.01
CA THR A 123 -11.64 -22.71 -5.05
C THR A 123 -11.80 -21.75 -6.24
N GLY A 124 -12.25 -22.26 -7.39
CA GLY A 124 -12.61 -21.46 -8.57
C GLY A 124 -13.92 -20.66 -8.43
N GLU A 125 -14.78 -21.08 -7.50
CA GLU A 125 -16.02 -20.37 -7.16
C GLU A 125 -15.80 -19.17 -6.23
N SER A 126 -16.74 -18.21 -6.24
CA SER A 126 -16.68 -16.97 -5.46
C SER A 126 -16.70 -17.23 -3.95
N THR A 127 -15.53 -17.38 -3.34
CA THR A 127 -15.43 -17.62 -1.90
C THR A 127 -15.61 -16.31 -1.09
N PRO A 128 -16.29 -16.36 0.08
CA PRO A 128 -16.42 -15.21 0.98
C PRO A 128 -15.12 -14.43 1.27
N PRO A 129 -13.93 -15.07 1.41
CA PRO A 129 -12.66 -14.36 1.60
C PRO A 129 -12.24 -13.47 0.42
N ARG A 130 -12.62 -13.82 -0.82
CA ARG A 130 -12.35 -12.98 -2.01
C ARG A 130 -13.10 -11.66 -1.94
N LEU A 131 -14.36 -11.72 -1.50
CA LEU A 131 -15.25 -10.56 -1.34
C LEU A 131 -14.75 -9.63 -0.23
N VAL A 132 -14.44 -10.19 0.95
CA VAL A 132 -13.89 -9.44 2.08
C VAL A 132 -12.55 -8.80 1.73
N GLY A 133 -11.65 -9.53 1.07
CA GLY A 133 -10.35 -8.99 0.66
C GLY A 133 -10.45 -7.83 -0.35
N THR A 134 -11.41 -7.92 -1.27
CA THR A 134 -11.69 -6.84 -2.24
C THR A 134 -12.24 -5.61 -1.53
N LEU A 135 -13.24 -5.79 -0.66
CA LEU A 135 -13.86 -4.72 0.10
C LEU A 135 -12.85 -3.99 0.97
N LEU A 136 -11.98 -4.74 1.66
CA LEU A 136 -10.95 -4.16 2.53
C LEU A 136 -9.94 -3.30 1.73
N THR A 137 -9.64 -3.70 0.50
CA THR A 137 -8.76 -2.90 -0.36
C THR A 137 -9.44 -1.65 -0.89
N TRP A 138 -10.73 -1.73 -1.23
CA TRP A 138 -11.50 -0.55 -1.63
C TRP A 138 -11.62 0.45 -0.48
N ILE A 139 -11.82 -0.04 0.74
CA ILE A 139 -11.78 0.80 1.94
C ILE A 139 -10.39 1.44 2.10
N ALA A 140 -9.31 0.68 1.93
CA ALA A 140 -7.95 1.23 1.99
C ALA A 140 -7.72 2.35 0.95
N LEU A 141 -8.20 2.17 -0.28
CA LEU A 141 -8.12 3.18 -1.34
C LEU A 141 -8.98 4.41 -1.04
N LEU A 142 -10.19 4.23 -0.51
CA LEU A 142 -11.05 5.33 -0.10
C LEU A 142 -10.40 6.15 1.02
N VAL A 143 -9.89 5.49 2.05
CA VAL A 143 -9.19 6.17 3.16
C VAL A 143 -7.93 6.86 2.65
N ALA A 144 -7.17 6.23 1.75
CA ALA A 144 -5.99 6.86 1.16
C ALA A 144 -6.35 8.10 0.33
N GLY A 145 -7.36 8.01 -0.53
CA GLY A 145 -7.81 9.12 -1.36
C GLY A 145 -8.37 10.28 -0.56
N ILE A 146 -9.26 9.99 0.40
CA ILE A 146 -9.83 11.01 1.31
C ILE A 146 -8.73 11.63 2.15
N GLY A 147 -7.80 10.81 2.68
CA GLY A 147 -6.65 11.30 3.44
C GLY A 147 -5.78 12.24 2.62
N CYS A 148 -5.42 11.86 1.38
CA CYS A 148 -4.64 12.71 0.50
C CYS A 148 -5.33 14.06 0.25
N LEU A 149 -6.64 14.06 -0.02
CA LEU A 149 -7.39 15.29 -0.23
C LEU A 149 -7.48 16.14 1.04
N TRP A 150 -7.71 15.52 2.20
CA TRP A 150 -7.81 16.21 3.48
C TRP A 150 -6.49 16.92 3.83
N TYR A 151 -5.39 16.19 3.86
CA TYR A 151 -4.07 16.75 4.20
C TYR A 151 -3.52 17.73 3.15
N ALA A 152 -4.03 17.68 1.92
CA ALA A 152 -3.64 18.64 0.88
C ALA A 152 -4.45 19.95 0.93
N LEU A 153 -5.68 19.92 1.46
CA LEU A 153 -6.61 21.05 1.42
C LEU A 153 -6.81 21.75 2.77
N VAL A 154 -6.52 21.07 3.88
CA VAL A 154 -6.70 21.55 5.26
C VAL A 154 -5.35 21.71 5.94
#